data_AF-A0A0K0D7S2-F1
#
_entry.id   AF-A0A0K0D7S2-F1
#
_cell.length_a   1.000
_cell.length_b   1.000
_cell.length_c   1.000
_cell.angle_alpha   90.00
_cell.angle_beta   90.00
_cell.angle_gamma   90.00
#
_symmetry.space_group_name_H-M   'P 1'
#
loop_
_entity.id
_entity.type
_entity.pdbx_description
1 polymer ?
#
loop_
_entity_poly.entity_id
_entity_poly.type
_entity_poly.pdbx_seq_one_letter_code
_entity_poly.pdbx_strand_id
1 'polypeptide(L)'
;MLDMICPVNITSFQLSDLKKSPLSVRLLNALVNWRKFYAQEVTEGSERVLDETGRELSDWERFCSEEYETMMENEEEFDENFCVYLDDDEPHNATV
;
A
#
# COMPACT_ATOMS: atom_id res chain seq x y z
N MET A 1 -6.32 -8.00 17.59
CA MET A 1 -5.55 -9.25 17.81
C MET A 1 -6.23 -10.20 18.80
N LEU A 2 -6.72 -9.74 19.96
CA LEU A 2 -7.53 -10.58 20.86
C LEU A 2 -8.82 -11.06 20.19
N ASP A 3 -9.36 -10.24 19.30
CA ASP A 3 -10.50 -10.52 18.41
C ASP A 3 -10.25 -11.74 17.49
N MET A 4 -8.98 -12.11 17.25
CA MET A 4 -8.66 -13.31 16.49
C MET A 4 -9.00 -14.58 17.28
N ILE A 5 -8.89 -14.56 18.60
CA ILE A 5 -9.07 -15.74 19.47
C ILE A 5 -10.30 -15.69 20.36
N CYS A 6 -10.95 -14.52 20.48
CA CYS A 6 -12.17 -14.29 21.26
C CYS A 6 -12.18 -15.02 22.62
N PRO A 7 -11.16 -14.78 23.47
CA PRO A 7 -11.02 -15.50 24.72
C PRO A 7 -12.16 -15.17 25.68
N VAL A 8 -12.52 -16.14 26.52
CA VAL A 8 -13.59 -15.95 27.52
C VAL A 8 -13.22 -14.88 28.55
N ASN A 9 -11.93 -14.70 28.83
CA ASN A 9 -11.41 -13.65 29.69
C ASN A 9 -10.58 -12.65 28.86
N ILE A 10 -10.72 -11.36 29.15
CA ILE A 10 -10.06 -10.28 28.39
C ILE A 10 -8.59 -10.13 28.78
N THR A 11 -8.19 -10.51 30.00
CA THR A 11 -6.82 -10.29 30.50
C THR A 11 -5.87 -11.45 30.20
N SER A 12 -6.40 -12.61 29.82
CA SER A 12 -5.61 -13.81 29.53
C SER A 12 -6.43 -14.76 28.65
N PHE A 13 -5.74 -15.54 27.83
CA PHE A 13 -6.36 -16.59 27.03
C PHE A 13 -5.81 -17.95 27.42
N GLN A 14 -6.64 -18.98 27.28
CA GLN A 14 -6.28 -20.36 27.54
C GLN A 14 -6.01 -21.12 26.24
N LEU A 15 -5.41 -22.30 26.36
CA LEU A 15 -5.21 -23.19 25.21
C LEU A 15 -6.54 -23.59 24.55
N SER A 16 -7.63 -23.66 25.32
CA SER A 16 -8.98 -23.92 24.81
C SER A 16 -9.46 -22.83 23.86
N ASP A 17 -9.12 -21.57 24.11
CA ASP A 17 -9.49 -20.44 23.24
C ASP A 17 -8.74 -20.52 21.90
N LEU A 18 -7.42 -20.80 21.95
CA LEU A 18 -6.61 -21.05 20.77
C LEU A 18 -7.15 -22.22 19.92
N LYS A 19 -7.53 -23.32 20.56
CA LYS A 19 -8.05 -24.50 19.85
C LYS A 19 -9.40 -24.26 19.16
N LYS A 20 -10.21 -23.34 19.69
CA LYS A 20 -11.52 -23.00 19.11
C LYS A 20 -11.41 -22.02 17.95
N SER A 21 -10.39 -21.16 17.97
CA SER A 21 -10.23 -20.15 16.93
C SER A 21 -9.49 -20.69 15.68
N PRO A 22 -10.06 -20.50 14.47
CA PRO A 22 -9.36 -20.80 13.22
C PRO A 22 -8.19 -19.86 12.94
N LEU A 23 -8.11 -18.71 13.63
CA LEU A 23 -7.07 -17.70 13.46
C LEU A 23 -5.91 -17.85 14.46
N SER A 24 -5.93 -18.89 15.29
CA SER A 24 -4.89 -19.15 16.30
C SER A 24 -3.48 -19.25 15.69
N VAL A 25 -3.35 -19.88 14.52
CA VAL A 25 -2.06 -19.96 13.80
C VAL A 25 -1.57 -18.57 13.36
N ARG A 26 -2.48 -17.69 12.91
CA ARG A 26 -2.12 -16.32 12.53
C ARG A 26 -1.64 -15.51 13.73
N LEU A 27 -2.34 -15.63 14.87
CA LEU A 27 -1.91 -15.01 16.12
C LEU A 27 -0.51 -15.48 16.54
N LEU A 28 -0.25 -16.79 16.48
CA LEU A 28 1.07 -17.34 16.83
C LEU A 28 2.15 -16.82 15.87
N ASN A 29 1.87 -16.73 14.57
CA ASN A 29 2.82 -16.15 13.63
C ASN A 29 3.13 -14.68 13.96
N ALA A 30 2.11 -13.88 14.28
CA ALA A 30 2.29 -12.47 14.67
C ALA A 30 3.17 -12.30 15.92
N LEU A 31 3.14 -13.26 16.85
CA LEU A 31 3.93 -13.19 18.10
C LEU A 31 5.35 -13.75 17.95
N VAL A 32 5.53 -14.85 17.22
CA VAL A 32 6.80 -15.61 17.26
C VAL A 32 7.38 -16.00 15.89
N ASN A 33 6.65 -15.81 14.79
CA ASN A 33 7.10 -16.17 13.45
C ASN A 33 6.88 -15.03 12.45
N TRP A 34 7.71 -13.99 12.59
CA TRP A 34 7.61 -12.77 11.79
C TRP A 34 7.67 -13.03 10.27
N ARG A 35 8.43 -14.04 9.83
CA ARG A 35 8.50 -14.42 8.40
C ARG A 35 7.17 -14.88 7.86
N LYS A 36 6.49 -15.78 8.57
CA LYS A 36 5.15 -16.25 8.17
C LYS A 36 4.10 -15.16 8.33
N PHE A 37 4.21 -14.35 9.37
CA PHE A 37 3.33 -13.19 9.56
C PHE A 37 3.44 -12.22 8.38
N TYR A 38 4.66 -11.81 8.01
CA TYR A 38 4.89 -10.93 6.87
C TYR A 38 4.29 -11.49 5.59
N ALA A 39 4.54 -12.77 5.29
CA ALA A 39 3.97 -13.44 4.11
C ALA A 39 2.43 -13.43 4.10
N GLN A 40 1.79 -13.57 5.28
CA GLN A 40 0.33 -13.49 5.41
C GLN A 40 -0.19 -12.08 5.12
N GLU A 41 0.46 -11.05 5.67
CA GLU A 41 0.03 -9.65 5.48
C GLU A 41 0.24 -9.16 4.04
N VAL A 42 1.30 -9.56 3.36
CA VAL A 42 1.52 -9.15 1.95
C VAL A 42 0.69 -9.93 0.94
N THR A 43 0.08 -11.05 1.35
CA THR A 43 -0.74 -11.87 0.44
C THR A 43 -2.24 -11.65 0.65
N GLU A 44 -2.66 -11.17 1.82
CA GLU A 44 -4.06 -10.88 2.11
C GLU A 44 -4.40 -9.41 1.84
N GLY A 45 -5.12 -9.13 0.77
CA GLY A 45 -5.68 -7.79 0.55
C GLY A 45 -6.00 -7.43 -0.89
N SER A 46 -5.31 -8.01 -1.86
CA SER A 46 -5.53 -7.65 -3.27
C SER A 46 -5.16 -8.80 -4.20
N GLU A 47 -5.92 -8.91 -5.30
CA GLU A 47 -5.42 -9.58 -6.50
C GLU A 47 -4.10 -8.89 -6.87
N ARG A 48 -3.02 -9.66 -7.00
CA ARG A 48 -1.68 -9.13 -7.26
C ARG A 48 -1.74 -8.41 -8.61
N VAL A 49 -1.81 -7.08 -8.59
CA VAL A 49 -1.75 -6.29 -9.81
C VAL A 49 -0.30 -6.26 -10.23
N LEU A 50 -0.02 -6.91 -11.35
CA LEU A 50 1.28 -6.92 -11.97
C LEU A 50 1.34 -5.78 -13.00
N ASP A 51 2.48 -5.12 -13.08
CA ASP A 51 2.77 -4.21 -14.19
C ASP A 51 3.04 -4.98 -15.50
N GLU A 52 3.27 -4.25 -16.58
CA GLU A 52 3.57 -4.79 -17.92
C GLU A 52 4.79 -5.73 -17.95
N THR A 53 5.68 -5.59 -16.96
CA THR A 53 6.90 -6.38 -16.80
C THR A 53 6.72 -7.58 -15.88
N GLY A 54 5.52 -7.75 -15.31
CA GLY A 54 5.19 -8.82 -14.38
C GLY A 54 5.66 -8.55 -12.94
N ARG A 55 6.02 -7.31 -12.60
CA ARG A 55 6.39 -6.92 -11.22
C ARG A 55 5.13 -6.56 -10.45
N GLU A 56 5.06 -7.03 -9.20
CA GLU A 56 3.99 -6.68 -8.27
C GLU A 56 4.05 -5.18 -7.92
N LEU A 57 2.94 -4.48 -8.18
CA LEU A 57 2.75 -3.10 -7.76
C LEU A 57 2.38 -3.05 -6.28
N SER A 58 3.02 -2.17 -5.53
CA SER A 58 2.57 -1.82 -4.19
C SER A 58 1.24 -1.06 -4.23
N ASP A 59 0.49 -1.09 -3.13
CA ASP A 59 -0.79 -0.35 -3.03
C ASP A 59 -0.62 1.15 -3.30
N TRP A 60 0.53 1.74 -2.95
CA TRP A 60 0.87 3.13 -3.26
C TRP A 60 1.11 3.35 -4.75
N GLU A 61 1.90 2.50 -5.40
CA GLU A 61 2.16 2.60 -6.84
C GLU A 61 0.86 2.44 -7.64
N ARG A 62 0.00 1.51 -7.22
CA ARG A 62 -1.34 1.32 -7.80
C ARG A 62 -2.21 2.57 -7.62
N PHE A 63 -2.30 3.10 -6.40
CA PHE A 63 -3.09 4.30 -6.12
C PHE A 63 -2.59 5.49 -6.95
N CYS A 64 -1.28 5.71 -7.02
CA CYS A 64 -0.71 6.79 -7.84
C CYS A 64 -1.01 6.61 -9.33
N SER A 65 -1.00 5.38 -9.84
CA SER A 65 -1.34 5.11 -11.24
C SER A 65 -2.82 5.38 -11.53
N GLU A 66 -3.74 4.92 -10.68
CA GLU A 66 -5.18 5.12 -10.85
C GLU A 66 -5.55 6.62 -10.82
N GLU A 67 -4.95 7.39 -9.91
CA GLU A 67 -5.15 8.84 -9.82
C GLU A 67 -4.55 9.60 -11.01
N TYR A 68 -3.38 9.16 -11.51
CA TYR A 68 -2.75 9.76 -12.69
C TYR A 68 -3.62 9.57 -13.94
N GLU A 69 -4.11 8.36 -14.19
CA GLU A 69 -5.03 8.09 -15.32
C GLU A 69 -6.32 8.91 -15.18
N THR A 70 -6.89 8.99 -13.98
CA THR A 70 -8.08 9.83 -13.71
C THR A 70 -7.80 11.31 -13.99
N MET A 71 -6.62 11.82 -13.64
CA MET A 71 -6.24 13.21 -13.91
C MET A 71 -6.07 13.47 -15.40
N MET A 72 -5.43 12.54 -16.13
CA MET A 72 -5.27 12.60 -17.59
C MET A 72 -6.61 12.53 -18.33
N GLU A 73 -7.54 11.66 -17.91
CA GLU A 73 -8.89 11.57 -18.48
C GLU A 73 -9.71 12.86 -18.25
N ASN A 74 -9.50 13.53 -17.12
CA ASN A 74 -10.16 14.82 -16.82
C ASN A 74 -9.44 16.03 -17.45
N GLU A 75 -8.20 15.89 -17.93
CA GLU A 75 -7.45 16.95 -18.62
C GLU A 75 -7.90 17.16 -20.08
N GLU A 76 -8.66 16.24 -20.70
CA GLU A 76 -9.29 16.51 -22.01
C GLU A 76 -10.29 17.69 -21.97
N GLU A 77 -10.64 18.20 -20.79
CA GLU A 77 -11.47 19.41 -20.61
C GLU A 77 -10.66 20.69 -20.30
N PHE A 78 -9.32 20.62 -20.17
CA PHE A 78 -8.48 21.78 -19.85
C PHE A 78 -7.84 22.40 -21.12
N ASP A 79 -8.31 23.60 -21.43
CA ASP A 79 -7.95 24.49 -22.54
C ASP A 79 -6.43 24.54 -22.85
N GLU A 80 -6.09 24.56 -24.14
CA GLU A 80 -4.74 24.43 -24.76
C GLU A 80 -3.72 25.55 -24.39
N ASN A 81 -3.84 26.21 -23.24
CA ASN A 81 -3.09 27.42 -22.90
C ASN A 81 -2.21 27.31 -21.63
N PHE A 82 -1.85 26.12 -21.16
CA PHE A 82 -0.88 25.99 -20.07
C PHE A 82 0.57 26.07 -20.59
N CYS A 83 0.99 27.27 -20.99
CA CYS A 83 2.41 27.58 -21.18
C CYS A 83 3.08 27.75 -19.80
N VAL A 84 3.82 26.73 -19.36
CA VAL A 84 4.75 26.87 -18.24
C VAL A 84 5.95 27.67 -18.73
N TYR A 85 6.00 28.97 -18.40
CA TYR A 85 7.21 29.75 -18.55
C TYR A 85 8.19 29.30 -17.46
N LEU A 86 9.19 28.50 -17.84
CA LEU A 86 10.35 28.22 -17.00
C LEU A 86 11.26 29.45 -17.06
N ASP A 87 11.32 30.19 -15.96
CA ASP A 87 12.08 31.45 -15.81
C ASP A 87 13.60 31.20 -15.64
N ASP A 88 14.19 30.38 -16.52
CA ASP A 88 15.60 29.93 -16.42
C ASP A 88 16.57 30.55 -17.46
N ASP A 89 16.16 31.60 -18.17
CA ASP A 89 17.05 32.34 -19.09
C ASP A 89 17.30 33.78 -18.62
N GLU A 90 18.00 33.96 -17.49
CA GLU A 90 18.66 35.24 -17.19
C GLU A 90 20.10 35.17 -17.75
N PRO A 91 20.43 35.87 -18.86
CA PRO A 91 21.80 35.90 -19.35
C PRO A 91 22.65 36.76 -18.41
N HIS A 92 23.47 36.11 -17.58
CA HIS A 92 24.62 36.75 -16.94
C HIS A 92 25.59 37.26 -18.00
N ASN A 93 25.39 38.50 -18.48
CA ASN A 93 26.41 39.20 -19.24
C ASN A 93 27.51 39.70 -18.28
N ALA A 94 28.45 38.82 -17.96
CA ALA A 94 29.75 39.28 -17.50
C ALA A 94 30.35 40.21 -18.56
N THR A 95 30.43 41.51 -18.27
CA THR A 95 31.31 42.41 -19.03
C THR A 95 32.06 43.34 -18.07
N VAL A 96 33.34 43.00 -17.92
CA VAL A 96 34.55 43.76 -17.57
C VAL A 96 34.39 45.21 -17.13
#